data_AF-A0A7V9JNP1-F1
#
_entry.id   AF-A0A7V9JNP1-F1
#
_cell.length_a   1.000
_cell.length_b   1.000
_cell.length_c   1.000
_cell.angle_alpha   90.00
_cell.angle_beta   90.00
_cell.angle_gamma   90.00
#
_symmetry.space_group_name_H-M   'P 1'
#
loop_
_entity.id
_entity.type
_entity.pdbx_description
1 polymer ?
#
loop_
_entity_poly.entity_id
_entity_poly.type
_entity_poly.pdbx_seq_one_letter_code
_entity_poly.pdbx_strand_id
1 'polypeptide(L)'
;MLGQLKRLARHSAIYGLGGIVSRIVAVFLLPLYTRYLDPPALGAVGVLVALTAILVTILRGGISSAFFRFYFDSEEPARRIVVLRTAFWFTMATATLGLAAGLLLARPISEALSLGDPTLVRAAFVGLWAQMNYEQLTALFRVEERSLGFLAASLVNIAFTVAATVVLVVGFEQGALGLIVGNFTGTLVVYLALLGYRREQ
;
A
#
# COMPACT_ATOMS: atom_id res chain seq x y z
N MET A 1 0.66 30.12 -19.49
CA MET A 1 -0.53 29.48 -18.87
C MET A 1 -0.92 28.16 -19.53
N LEU A 2 -1.20 28.12 -20.85
CA LEU A 2 -1.56 26.88 -21.58
C LEU A 2 -0.55 25.72 -21.43
N GLY A 3 0.76 26.02 -21.45
CA GLY A 3 1.81 25.01 -21.25
C GLY A 3 1.81 24.38 -19.85
N GLN A 4 1.49 25.16 -18.81
CA GLN A 4 1.38 24.64 -17.45
C GLN A 4 0.08 23.88 -17.22
N LEU A 5 -1.03 24.31 -17.82
CA LEU A 5 -2.29 23.56 -17.88
C LEU A 5 -2.10 22.20 -18.57
N LYS A 6 -1.38 22.15 -19.70
CA LYS A 6 -1.07 20.90 -20.42
C LYS A 6 -0.17 19.98 -19.60
N ARG A 7 0.84 20.52 -18.90
CA ARG A 7 1.71 19.76 -17.99
C ARG A 7 0.91 19.20 -16.81
N LEU A 8 0.11 20.03 -16.15
CA LEU A 8 -0.76 19.61 -15.05
C LEU A 8 -1.73 18.52 -15.49
N ALA A 9 -2.43 18.69 -16.62
CA ALA A 9 -3.34 17.68 -17.15
C ALA A 9 -2.64 16.35 -17.46
N ARG A 10 -1.43 16.40 -18.03
CA ARG A 10 -0.63 15.20 -18.32
C ARG A 10 -0.21 14.47 -17.04
N HIS A 11 0.32 15.19 -16.04
CA HIS A 11 0.72 14.57 -14.77
C HIS A 11 -0.48 14.04 -14.00
N SER A 12 -1.59 14.78 -13.94
CA SER A 12 -2.83 14.32 -13.32
C SER A 12 -3.40 13.07 -13.99
N ALA A 13 -3.37 13.00 -15.32
CA ALA A 13 -3.79 11.80 -16.06
C ALA A 13 -2.89 10.60 -15.75
N ILE A 14 -1.57 10.79 -15.71
CA ILE A 14 -0.60 9.71 -15.43
C ILE A 14 -0.73 9.21 -13.99
N TYR A 15 -0.83 10.13 -13.02
CA TYR A 15 -0.99 9.75 -11.61
C TYR A 15 -2.38 9.13 -11.34
N GLY A 16 -3.42 9.62 -12.02
CA GLY A 16 -4.78 9.09 -11.91
C GLY A 16 -4.95 7.72 -12.57
N LEU A 17 -4.23 7.43 -13.65
CA LEU A 17 -4.29 6.16 -14.37
C LEU A 17 -4.02 4.96 -13.47
N GLY A 18 -2.98 5.02 -12.62
CA GLY A 18 -2.69 3.92 -11.69
C GLY A 18 -3.85 3.62 -10.74
N GLY A 19 -4.51 4.65 -10.23
CA GLY A 19 -5.68 4.50 -9.35
C GLY A 19 -6.91 3.96 -10.09
N ILE A 20 -7.16 4.43 -11.31
CA ILE A 20 -8.28 3.95 -12.15
C ILE A 20 -8.08 2.47 -12.49
N VAL A 21 -6.89 2.10 -12.97
CA VAL A 21 -6.56 0.71 -13.31
C VAL A 21 -6.72 -0.20 -12.10
N SER A 22 -6.22 0.21 -10.93
CA SER A 22 -6.38 -0.54 -9.68
C SER A 22 -7.86 -0.82 -9.34
N ARG A 23 -8.74 0.20 -9.49
CA ARG A 23 -10.18 0.03 -9.24
C ARG A 23 -10.85 -0.89 -10.26
N ILE A 24 -10.52 -0.75 -11.53
CA ILE A 24 -11.06 -1.62 -12.59
C ILE A 24 -10.69 -3.07 -12.32
N VAL A 25 -9.41 -3.32 -12.02
CA VAL A 25 -8.91 -4.65 -11.65
C VAL A 25 -9.65 -5.21 -10.42
N ALA A 26 -9.87 -4.40 -9.38
CA ALA A 26 -10.60 -4.83 -8.20
C ALA A 26 -12.03 -5.29 -8.53
N VAL A 27 -12.73 -4.61 -9.43
CA VAL A 27 -14.07 -5.01 -9.89
C VAL A 27 -14.03 -6.35 -10.64
N PHE A 28 -13.03 -6.56 -11.51
CA PHE A 28 -12.87 -7.83 -12.22
C PHE A 28 -12.49 -9.01 -11.32
N LEU A 29 -11.91 -8.74 -10.15
CA LEU A 29 -11.62 -9.77 -9.16
C LEU A 29 -12.83 -10.14 -8.29
N LEU A 30 -13.91 -9.34 -8.26
CA LEU A 30 -15.10 -9.67 -7.47
C LEU A 30 -15.78 -11.00 -7.86
N PRO A 31 -15.98 -11.33 -9.15
CA PRO A 31 -16.49 -12.65 -9.54
C PRO A 31 -15.58 -13.79 -9.10
N LEU A 32 -14.26 -13.55 -9.07
CA LEU A 32 -13.30 -14.53 -8.56
C LEU A 32 -13.50 -14.72 -7.06
N TYR A 33 -13.56 -13.65 -6.29
CA TYR A 33 -13.69 -13.73 -4.84
C TYR A 33 -15.00 -14.40 -4.42
N THR A 34 -16.10 -14.06 -5.07
CA THR A 34 -17.43 -14.63 -4.77
C THR A 34 -17.56 -16.10 -5.18
N ARG A 35 -16.72 -16.60 -6.09
CA ARG A 35 -16.70 -18.02 -6.49
C ARG A 35 -15.84 -18.89 -5.57
N TYR A 36 -14.75 -18.34 -5.04
CA TYR A 36 -13.74 -19.11 -4.28
C TYR A 36 -13.78 -18.84 -2.77
N LEU A 37 -14.51 -17.84 -2.30
CA LEU A 37 -14.65 -17.53 -0.87
C LEU A 37 -16.11 -17.57 -0.44
N ASP A 38 -16.35 -18.19 0.71
CA ASP A 38 -17.66 -18.15 1.36
C ASP A 38 -17.98 -16.74 1.89
N PRO A 39 -19.27 -16.38 2.00
CA PRO A 39 -19.68 -15.05 2.48
C PRO A 39 -19.05 -14.60 3.81
N PRO A 40 -18.92 -15.45 4.85
CA PRO A 40 -18.26 -15.06 6.10
C PRO A 40 -16.77 -14.73 5.92
N ALA A 41 -16.08 -15.50 5.07
CA ALA A 41 -14.66 -15.30 4.77
C ALA A 41 -14.44 -13.97 4.01
N LEU A 42 -15.31 -13.66 3.05
CA LEU A 42 -15.29 -12.38 2.34
C LEU A 42 -15.59 -11.20 3.29
N GLY A 43 -16.53 -11.38 4.23
CA GLY A 43 -16.84 -10.40 5.27
C GLY A 43 -15.65 -10.11 6.18
N ALA A 44 -14.94 -11.16 6.63
CA ALA A 44 -13.74 -11.03 7.45
C ALA A 44 -12.63 -10.22 6.74
N VAL A 45 -12.40 -10.49 5.45
CA VAL A 45 -11.45 -9.71 4.63
C VAL A 45 -11.89 -8.25 4.54
N GLY A 46 -13.18 -7.99 4.28
CA GLY A 46 -13.72 -6.63 4.20
C GLY A 46 -13.51 -5.83 5.49
N VAL A 47 -13.77 -6.44 6.65
CA VAL A 47 -13.56 -5.83 7.98
C VAL A 47 -12.08 -5.51 8.20
N LEU A 48 -11.17 -6.43 7.86
CA LEU A 48 -9.72 -6.22 8.01
C LEU A 48 -9.19 -5.13 7.07
N VAL A 49 -9.68 -5.05 5.83
CA VAL A 49 -9.35 -3.97 4.89
C VAL A 49 -9.81 -2.62 5.43
N ALA A 50 -11.03 -2.55 5.99
CA ALA A 50 -11.53 -1.31 6.60
C ALA A 50 -10.71 -0.90 7.84
N LEU A 51 -10.40 -1.85 8.73
CA LEU A 51 -9.57 -1.63 9.91
C LEU A 51 -8.19 -1.08 9.51
N THR A 52 -7.51 -1.76 8.58
CA THR A 52 -6.17 -1.36 8.14
C THR A 52 -6.18 0.02 7.48
N ALA A 53 -7.22 0.36 6.69
CA ALA A 53 -7.36 1.70 6.11
C ALA A 53 -7.45 2.82 7.17
N ILE A 54 -8.22 2.59 8.24
CA ILE A 54 -8.32 3.52 9.37
C ILE A 54 -6.97 3.64 10.08
N LEU A 55 -6.33 2.52 10.40
CA LEU A 55 -5.04 2.50 11.09
C LEU A 55 -3.93 3.18 10.26
N VAL A 56 -3.86 2.94 8.95
CA VAL A 56 -2.92 3.64 8.06
C VAL A 56 -3.12 5.15 8.13
N THR A 57 -4.38 5.60 8.14
CA THR A 57 -4.71 7.03 8.23
C THR A 57 -4.20 7.64 9.54
N ILE A 58 -4.43 6.96 10.66
CA ILE A 58 -3.99 7.40 11.99
C ILE A 58 -2.46 7.37 12.11
N LEU A 59 -1.82 6.23 11.79
CA LEU A 59 -0.37 6.02 11.94
C LEU A 59 0.45 6.94 11.05
N ARG A 60 -0.13 7.43 9.94
CA ARG A 60 0.51 8.43 9.09
C ARG A 60 0.58 9.80 9.74
N GLY A 61 -0.40 10.19 10.56
CA GLY A 61 -0.42 11.49 11.22
C GLY A 61 -0.18 12.68 10.28
N GLY A 62 -0.58 12.60 9.01
CA GLY A 62 -0.36 13.65 8.02
C GLY A 62 1.07 13.76 7.46
N ILE A 63 1.95 12.78 7.70
CA ILE A 63 3.35 12.81 7.25
C ILE A 63 3.49 13.02 5.74
N SER A 64 2.57 12.48 4.93
CA SER A 64 2.58 12.68 3.49
C SER A 64 2.43 14.15 3.14
N SER A 65 1.47 14.87 3.72
CA SER A 65 1.28 16.30 3.47
C SER A 65 2.47 17.13 3.96
N ALA A 66 3.02 16.80 5.13
CA ALA A 66 4.21 17.45 5.67
C ALA A 66 5.43 17.25 4.77
N PHE A 67 5.67 16.02 4.30
CA PHE A 67 6.76 15.68 3.40
C PHE A 67 6.72 16.49 2.12
N PHE A 68 5.57 16.53 1.44
CA PHE A 68 5.41 17.32 0.21
C PHE A 68 5.67 18.81 0.47
N ARG A 69 5.09 19.38 1.53
CA ARG A 69 5.28 20.80 1.89
C ARG A 69 6.74 21.13 2.15
N PHE A 70 7.38 20.45 3.10
CA PHE A 70 8.75 20.77 3.51
C PHE A 70 9.79 20.43 2.43
N TYR A 71 9.51 19.47 1.54
CA TYR A 71 10.39 19.20 0.41
C TYR A 71 10.38 20.36 -0.60
N PHE A 72 9.20 20.90 -0.94
CA PHE A 72 9.08 22.01 -1.89
C PHE A 72 9.53 23.35 -1.30
N ASP A 73 9.36 23.57 0.01
CA ASP A 73 9.86 24.76 0.72
C ASP A 73 11.40 24.76 0.86
N SER A 74 12.07 23.63 0.64
CA SER A 74 13.53 23.52 0.77
C SER A 74 14.25 23.86 -0.54
N GLU A 75 15.00 24.96 -0.55
CA GLU A 75 15.84 25.38 -1.69
C GLU A 75 17.14 24.56 -1.78
N GLU A 76 17.70 24.16 -0.64
CA GLU A 76 18.96 23.42 -0.57
C GLU A 76 18.78 21.89 -0.76
N PRO A 77 19.59 21.24 -1.62
CA PRO A 77 19.56 19.80 -1.81
C PRO A 77 19.79 19.00 -0.51
N ALA A 78 20.70 19.46 0.35
CA ALA A 78 21.00 18.80 1.62
C ALA A 78 19.77 18.75 2.56
N ARG A 79 18.98 19.84 2.59
CA ARG A 79 17.78 19.93 3.41
C ARG A 79 16.67 19.00 2.91
N ARG A 80 16.54 18.84 1.59
CA ARG A 80 15.60 17.87 0.98
C ARG A 80 15.92 16.43 1.38
N ILE A 81 17.20 16.06 1.48
CA ILE A 81 17.64 14.74 1.96
C ILE A 81 17.24 14.54 3.43
N VAL A 82 17.42 15.56 4.27
CA VAL A 82 16.99 15.47 5.68
C VAL A 82 15.49 15.26 5.77
N VAL A 83 14.67 16.05 5.06
CA VAL A 83 13.21 15.91 5.04
C VAL A 83 12.78 14.51 4.57
N LEU A 84 13.42 14.00 3.52
CA LEU A 84 13.20 12.64 3.02
C LEU A 84 13.49 11.59 4.09
N ARG A 85 14.67 11.63 4.70
CA ARG A 85 15.10 10.65 5.71
C ARG A 85 14.20 10.72 6.95
N THR A 86 13.84 11.91 7.40
CA THR A 86 12.92 12.09 8.53
C THR A 86 11.55 11.49 8.23
N ALA A 87 10.96 11.76 7.07
CA ALA A 87 9.66 11.20 6.69
C ALA A 87 9.72 9.68 6.50
N PHE A 88 10.82 9.17 5.94
CA PHE A 88 11.08 7.73 5.79
C PHE A 88 11.16 7.03 7.14
N TRP A 89 12.04 7.49 8.04
CA TRP A 89 12.23 6.89 9.36
C TRP A 89 11.01 7.02 10.25
N PHE A 90 10.28 8.14 10.18
CA PHE A 90 9.01 8.29 10.87
C PHE A 90 8.01 7.23 10.39
N THR A 91 7.82 7.10 9.07
CA THR A 91 6.87 6.12 8.50
C THR A 91 7.28 4.68 8.83
N MET A 92 8.57 4.37 8.73
CA MET A 92 9.10 3.05 9.07
C MET A 92 8.87 2.73 10.54
N ALA A 93 9.13 3.68 11.45
CA ALA A 93 8.91 3.51 12.88
C ALA A 93 7.42 3.31 13.20
N THR A 94 6.53 4.17 12.71
CA THR A 94 5.08 4.05 13.00
C THR A 94 4.46 2.82 12.35
N ALA A 95 4.87 2.45 11.13
CA ALA A 95 4.45 1.20 10.49
C ALA A 95 4.92 -0.02 11.29
N THR A 96 6.16 -0.03 11.76
CA THR A 96 6.73 -1.14 12.55
C THR A 96 6.07 -1.25 13.92
N LEU A 97 5.77 -0.13 14.57
CA LEU A 97 4.97 -0.11 15.80
C LEU A 97 3.55 -0.66 15.55
N GLY A 98 2.91 -0.25 14.45
CA GLY A 98 1.61 -0.80 14.03
C GLY A 98 1.65 -2.31 13.82
N LEU A 99 2.66 -2.80 13.11
CA LEU A 99 2.88 -4.23 12.90
C LEU A 99 3.08 -4.98 14.22
N ALA A 100 3.99 -4.50 15.08
CA ALA A 100 4.25 -5.12 16.37
C ALA A 100 2.97 -5.19 17.24
N ALA A 101 2.21 -4.08 17.30
CA ALA A 101 0.93 -4.04 17.99
C ALA A 101 -0.06 -5.06 17.40
N GLY A 102 -0.18 -5.15 16.07
CA GLY A 102 -1.04 -6.11 15.41
C GLY A 102 -0.66 -7.57 15.64
N LEU A 103 0.63 -7.88 15.68
CA LEU A 103 1.12 -9.23 15.96
C LEU A 103 0.84 -9.65 17.41
N LEU A 104 1.04 -8.73 18.36
CA LEU A 104 0.78 -8.96 19.79
C LEU A 104 -0.71 -9.04 20.11
N LEU A 105 -1.51 -8.17 19.49
CA LEU A 105 -2.95 -8.05 19.70
C LEU A 105 -3.78 -8.87 18.68
N ALA A 106 -3.16 -9.74 17.88
CA ALA A 106 -3.85 -10.48 16.83
C ALA A 106 -5.04 -11.30 17.36
N ARG A 107 -4.87 -11.97 18.50
CA ARG A 107 -5.92 -12.76 19.15
C ARG A 107 -7.09 -11.89 19.63
N PRO A 108 -6.87 -10.87 20.50
CA PRO A 108 -7.98 -10.05 20.97
C PRO A 108 -8.66 -9.27 19.84
N ILE A 109 -7.93 -8.85 18.79
CA ILE A 109 -8.53 -8.22 17.61
C ILE A 109 -9.43 -9.23 16.86
N SER A 110 -8.95 -10.46 16.66
CA SER A 110 -9.73 -11.52 16.00
C SER A 110 -11.01 -11.84 16.76
N GLU A 111 -10.96 -11.90 18.09
CA GLU A 111 -12.12 -12.16 18.95
C GLU A 111 -13.09 -10.97 18.95
N ALA A 112 -12.59 -9.75 19.13
CA ALA A 112 -13.40 -8.53 19.15
C ALA A 112 -14.15 -8.31 17.82
N LEU A 113 -13.55 -8.69 16.70
CA LEU A 113 -14.13 -8.57 15.37
C LEU A 113 -14.84 -9.85 14.89
N SER A 114 -14.95 -10.87 15.76
CA SER A 114 -15.60 -12.15 15.44
C SER A 114 -15.07 -12.81 14.16
N LEU A 115 -13.76 -12.70 13.92
CA LEU A 115 -13.10 -13.22 12.70
C LEU A 115 -12.71 -14.70 12.79
N GLY A 116 -12.63 -15.24 14.02
CA GLY A 116 -12.32 -16.65 14.27
C GLY A 116 -10.85 -17.08 14.05
N ASP A 117 -10.08 -16.36 13.21
CA ASP A 117 -8.67 -16.68 12.92
C ASP A 117 -7.71 -15.48 13.11
N PRO A 118 -6.86 -15.52 14.16
CA PRO A 118 -5.80 -14.52 14.39
C PRO A 118 -4.78 -14.42 13.26
N THR A 119 -4.63 -15.45 12.42
CA THR A 119 -3.69 -15.46 11.29
C THR A 119 -4.10 -14.45 10.22
N LEU A 120 -5.40 -14.26 9.99
CA LEU A 120 -5.92 -13.25 9.07
C LEU A 120 -5.56 -11.84 9.57
N VAL A 121 -5.68 -11.60 10.88
CA VAL A 121 -5.28 -10.33 11.50
C VAL A 121 -3.78 -10.09 11.28
N ARG A 122 -2.94 -11.09 11.58
CA ARG A 122 -1.48 -10.97 11.38
C ARG A 122 -1.13 -10.66 9.93
N ALA A 123 -1.74 -11.36 8.97
CA ALA A 123 -1.54 -11.12 7.55
C ALA A 123 -1.95 -9.70 7.14
N ALA A 124 -3.08 -9.20 7.65
CA ALA A 124 -3.53 -7.83 7.40
C ALA A 124 -2.57 -6.77 7.95
N PHE A 125 -1.98 -6.99 9.13
CA PHE A 125 -1.00 -6.08 9.72
C PHE A 125 0.37 -6.12 9.03
N VAL A 126 0.82 -7.28 8.54
CA VAL A 126 1.97 -7.36 7.62
C VAL A 126 1.68 -6.53 6.36
N GLY A 127 0.45 -6.61 5.87
CA GLY A 127 0.00 -5.82 4.75
C GLY A 127 0.00 -4.31 4.97
N LEU A 128 -0.53 -3.88 6.11
CA LEU A 128 -0.47 -2.49 6.55
C LEU A 128 0.96 -1.97 6.54
N TRP A 129 1.90 -2.76 7.10
CA TRP A 129 3.32 -2.39 7.13
C TRP A 129 3.90 -2.23 5.72
N ALA A 130 3.65 -3.20 4.83
CA ALA A 130 4.13 -3.15 3.46
C ALA A 130 3.55 -1.96 2.69
N GLN A 131 2.24 -1.70 2.84
CA GLN A 131 1.55 -0.60 2.19
C GLN A 131 2.09 0.76 2.62
N MET A 132 2.24 0.98 3.94
CA MET A 132 2.74 2.25 4.47
C MET A 132 4.13 2.59 3.90
N ASN A 133 5.03 1.61 3.88
CA ASN A 133 6.39 1.78 3.37
C ASN A 133 6.44 1.93 1.85
N TYR A 134 5.68 1.12 1.09
CA TYR A 134 5.57 1.26 -0.36
C TYR A 134 5.11 2.66 -0.77
N GLU A 135 4.08 3.18 -0.11
CA GLU A 135 3.56 4.51 -0.43
C GLU A 135 4.56 5.63 -0.13
N GLN A 136 5.37 5.50 0.93
CA GLN A 136 6.45 6.45 1.23
C GLN A 136 7.55 6.45 0.15
N LEU A 137 7.93 5.27 -0.37
CA LEU A 137 8.88 5.17 -1.48
C LEU A 137 8.30 5.78 -2.77
N THR A 138 7.03 5.53 -3.05
CA THR A 138 6.39 6.10 -4.25
C THR A 138 6.12 7.59 -4.14
N ALA A 139 6.05 8.15 -2.93
CA ALA A 139 5.96 9.59 -2.72
C ALA A 139 7.19 10.33 -3.27
N LEU A 140 8.39 9.72 -3.19
CA LEU A 140 9.60 10.29 -3.76
C LEU A 140 9.51 10.47 -5.29
N PHE A 141 9.00 9.46 -6.01
CA PHE A 141 8.81 9.59 -7.46
C PHE A 141 7.84 10.73 -7.82
N ARG A 142 6.82 10.96 -7.00
CA ARG A 142 5.85 12.04 -7.21
C ARG A 142 6.49 13.41 -6.97
N VAL A 143 7.29 13.52 -5.93
CA VAL A 143 8.00 14.75 -5.56
C VAL A 143 9.10 15.11 -6.55
N GLU A 144 9.82 14.13 -7.11
CA GLU A 144 10.79 14.32 -8.20
C GLU A 144 10.14 14.55 -9.58
N GLU A 145 8.81 14.69 -9.65
CA GLU A 145 8.01 14.75 -10.89
C GLU A 145 8.23 13.59 -11.89
N ARG A 146 8.75 12.44 -11.41
CA ARG A 146 9.02 11.23 -12.20
C ARG A 146 7.76 10.40 -12.40
N SER A 147 6.79 10.97 -13.11
CA SER A 147 5.46 10.38 -13.35
C SER A 147 5.48 9.01 -14.01
N LEU A 148 6.41 8.76 -14.95
CA LEU A 148 6.59 7.45 -15.58
C LEU A 148 7.10 6.38 -14.60
N GLY A 149 7.99 6.75 -13.68
CA GLY A 149 8.50 5.84 -12.64
C GLY A 149 7.40 5.45 -11.66
N PHE A 150 6.59 6.43 -11.24
CA PHE A 150 5.40 6.17 -10.41
C PHE A 150 4.39 5.26 -11.12
N LEU A 151 4.08 5.54 -12.39
CA LEU A 151 3.14 4.73 -13.16
C LEU A 151 3.65 3.30 -13.32
N ALA A 152 4.91 3.12 -13.70
CA ALA A 152 5.53 1.81 -13.84
C ALA A 152 5.49 1.03 -12.51
N ALA A 153 5.93 1.64 -11.41
CA ALA A 153 5.87 1.02 -10.08
C ALA A 153 4.45 0.62 -9.70
N SER A 154 3.47 1.50 -9.97
CA SER A 154 2.05 1.24 -9.67
C SER A 154 1.48 0.10 -10.50
N LEU A 155 1.78 0.05 -11.79
CA LEU A 155 1.31 -1.02 -12.68
C LEU A 155 1.97 -2.36 -12.34
N VAL A 156 3.27 -2.36 -12.04
CA VAL A 156 3.99 -3.55 -11.58
C VAL A 156 3.40 -4.04 -10.27
N ASN A 157 3.11 -3.14 -9.33
CA ASN A 157 2.44 -3.50 -8.09
C ASN A 157 1.08 -4.15 -8.32
N ILE A 158 0.24 -3.54 -9.16
CA ILE A 158 -1.07 -4.11 -9.51
C ILE A 158 -0.91 -5.49 -10.14
N ALA A 159 0.00 -5.65 -11.10
CA ALA A 159 0.23 -6.92 -11.78
C ALA A 159 0.67 -8.03 -10.80
N PHE A 160 1.63 -7.74 -9.92
CA PHE A 160 2.10 -8.69 -8.91
C PHE A 160 1.03 -9.03 -7.88
N THR A 161 0.29 -8.04 -7.40
CA THR A 161 -0.83 -8.25 -6.47
C THR A 161 -1.89 -9.14 -7.10
N VAL A 162 -2.31 -8.87 -8.35
CA VAL A 162 -3.30 -9.70 -9.05
C VAL A 162 -2.79 -11.12 -9.24
N ALA A 163 -1.56 -11.28 -9.74
CA ALA A 163 -0.99 -12.60 -9.98
C ALA A 163 -0.87 -13.40 -8.68
N ALA A 164 -0.37 -12.79 -7.60
CA ALA A 164 -0.24 -13.43 -6.29
C ALA A 164 -1.62 -13.81 -5.73
N THR A 165 -2.60 -12.91 -5.78
CA THR A 165 -3.97 -13.20 -5.33
C THR A 165 -4.59 -14.34 -6.13
N VAL A 166 -4.49 -14.34 -7.45
CA VAL A 166 -5.04 -15.42 -8.28
C VAL A 166 -4.35 -16.75 -7.97
N VAL A 167 -3.02 -16.79 -7.90
CA VAL A 167 -2.27 -18.02 -7.61
C VAL A 167 -2.62 -18.56 -6.21
N LEU A 168 -2.68 -17.71 -5.19
CA LEU A 168 -2.96 -18.14 -3.82
C LEU A 168 -4.43 -18.55 -3.60
N VAL A 169 -5.37 -17.86 -4.25
CA VAL A 169 -6.82 -18.15 -4.10
C VAL A 169 -7.25 -19.30 -4.99
N VAL A 170 -6.80 -19.35 -6.25
CA VAL A 170 -7.24 -20.36 -7.23
C VAL A 170 -6.31 -21.58 -7.25
N GLY A 171 -5.00 -21.36 -7.23
CA GLY A 171 -4.02 -22.44 -7.36
C GLY A 171 -3.78 -23.20 -6.05
N PHE A 172 -3.71 -22.48 -4.92
CA PHE A 172 -3.47 -23.05 -3.60
C PHE A 172 -4.72 -23.14 -2.71
N GLU A 173 -5.88 -22.69 -3.22
CA GLU A 173 -7.17 -22.74 -2.52
C GLU A 173 -7.15 -22.16 -1.09
N GLN A 174 -6.32 -21.15 -0.83
CA GLN A 174 -6.11 -20.58 0.51
C GLN A 174 -7.23 -19.62 0.98
N GLY A 175 -8.33 -19.51 0.22
CA GLY A 175 -9.52 -18.72 0.56
C GLY A 175 -9.19 -17.27 0.98
N ALA A 176 -9.70 -16.85 2.15
CA ALA A 176 -9.49 -15.51 2.70
C ALA A 176 -8.02 -15.18 2.99
N LEU A 177 -7.23 -16.15 3.44
CA LEU A 177 -5.81 -15.94 3.71
C LEU A 177 -5.07 -15.65 2.41
N GLY A 178 -5.31 -16.45 1.36
CA GLY A 178 -4.74 -16.22 0.03
C GLY A 178 -5.11 -14.86 -0.55
N LEU A 179 -6.33 -14.38 -0.28
CA LEU A 179 -6.78 -13.06 -0.71
C LEU A 179 -6.01 -11.92 0.00
N ILE A 180 -5.93 -11.96 1.33
CA ILE A 180 -5.19 -10.94 2.11
C ILE A 180 -3.71 -10.99 1.77
N VAL A 181 -3.10 -12.17 1.83
CA VAL A 181 -1.68 -12.35 1.56
C VAL A 181 -1.36 -11.96 0.12
N GLY A 182 -2.18 -12.32 -0.87
CA GLY A 182 -1.96 -11.92 -2.25
C GLY A 182 -1.99 -10.40 -2.46
N ASN A 183 -2.96 -9.72 -1.83
CA ASN A 183 -3.09 -8.26 -1.92
C ASN A 183 -1.81 -7.55 -1.49
N PHE A 184 -1.25 -8.01 -0.37
CA PHE A 184 -0.15 -7.36 0.30
C PHE A 184 1.23 -7.91 -0.08
N THR A 185 1.33 -9.14 -0.55
CA THR A 185 2.59 -9.75 -1.03
C THR A 185 3.08 -9.03 -2.27
N GLY A 186 2.19 -8.68 -3.21
CA GLY A 186 2.57 -7.86 -4.37
C GLY A 186 3.19 -6.53 -3.94
N THR A 187 2.58 -5.88 -2.94
CA THR A 187 3.07 -4.63 -2.35
C THR A 187 4.43 -4.79 -1.67
N LEU A 188 4.63 -5.89 -0.94
CA LEU A 188 5.89 -6.19 -0.28
C LEU A 188 7.02 -6.47 -1.29
N VAL A 189 6.75 -7.25 -2.33
CA VAL A 189 7.72 -7.56 -3.39
C VAL A 189 8.17 -6.30 -4.11
N VAL A 190 7.22 -5.44 -4.51
CA VAL A 190 7.56 -4.19 -5.19
C VAL A 190 8.29 -3.23 -4.27
N TYR A 191 7.89 -3.15 -3.00
CA TYR A 191 8.63 -2.38 -2.00
C TYR A 191 10.10 -2.84 -1.90
N LEU A 192 10.35 -4.13 -1.73
CA LEU A 192 11.70 -4.69 -1.64
C LEU A 192 12.52 -4.45 -2.93
N ALA A 193 11.89 -4.58 -4.10
CA ALA A 193 12.53 -4.28 -5.38
C ALA A 193 12.92 -2.81 -5.51
N LEU A 194 12.04 -1.89 -5.09
CA LEU A 194 12.31 -0.45 -5.11
C LEU A 194 13.40 -0.06 -4.10
N LEU A 195 13.42 -0.69 -2.93
CA LEU A 195 14.44 -0.48 -1.90
C LEU A 195 15.82 -0.98 -2.39
N GLY A 196 15.86 -2.12 -3.07
CA GLY A 196 17.09 -2.64 -3.71
C GLY A 196 17.61 -1.74 -4.84
N TYR A 197 16.71 -1.13 -5.62
CA TYR A 197 17.07 -0.22 -6.72
C TYR A 197 17.64 1.12 -6.25
N ARG A 198 17.24 1.62 -5.06
CA ARG A 198 17.73 2.89 -4.50
C ARG A 198 18.41 2.69 -3.14
N ARG A 199 19.61 2.10 -3.15
CA ARG A 199 20.49 1.92 -1.97
C ARG A 199 20.97 3.23 -1.29
N GLU A 200 20.56 4.41 -1.75
CA GLU A 200 20.98 5.70 -1.19
C GLU A 200 20.02 6.28 -0.13
N GLN A 201 19.06 5.50 0.38
CA GLN A 201 18.12 5.93 1.42
C GLN A 201 18.62 5.64 2.84
#